data_AF-A0A941TVY8-F1
#
_entry.id   AF-A0A941TVY8-F1
#
_cell.length_a   1.000
_cell.length_b   1.000
_cell.length_c   1.000
_cell.angle_alpha   90.00
_cell.angle_beta   90.00
_cell.angle_gamma   90.00
#
_symmetry.space_group_name_H-M   'P 1'
#
loop_
_entity.id
_entity.type
_entity.pdbx_description
1 polymer ?
#
loop_
_entity_poly.entity_id
_entity_poly.type
_entity_poly.pdbx_seq_one_letter_code
_entity_poly.pdbx_strand_id
1 'polypeptide(L)'
;MKRTVQLVIATLTGLSLFGIAHAQRMSCLKDVTYSQEFLSKFPDAGANCQEVKVVNGEKWIRFNAEVKHNKNDRITVDVLNAEKRHFGDPLTFIYTPDATLTLVNKKVKAASAIEEGDEVVIWVPEHRFGIYALPGASESKQFKLVQN
;
A
#
# COMPACT_ATOMS: atom_id res chain seq x y z
N MET A 1 41.66 8.39 -65.88
CA MET A 1 41.25 7.08 -65.31
C MET A 1 40.14 7.33 -64.29
N LYS A 2 38.99 6.69 -64.49
CA LYS A 2 37.72 6.93 -63.78
C LYS A 2 37.75 6.30 -62.39
N ARG A 3 37.33 7.02 -61.34
CA ARG A 3 37.01 6.44 -60.02
C ARG A 3 35.53 6.65 -59.75
N THR A 4 34.83 5.53 -59.68
CA THR A 4 33.40 5.35 -59.47
C THR A 4 32.98 5.85 -58.08
N VAL A 5 31.96 6.70 -58.01
CA VAL A 5 31.32 7.14 -56.77
C VAL A 5 30.23 6.12 -56.42
N GLN A 6 30.37 5.43 -55.29
CA GLN A 6 29.29 4.62 -54.72
C GLN A 6 28.48 5.46 -53.74
N LEU A 7 27.20 5.61 -54.05
CA LEU A 7 26.18 6.26 -53.23
C LEU A 7 25.66 5.22 -52.22
N VAL A 8 25.97 5.38 -50.93
CA VAL A 8 25.40 4.56 -49.86
C VAL A 8 24.22 5.31 -49.24
N ILE A 9 23.02 4.82 -49.52
CA ILE A 9 21.76 5.25 -48.90
C ILE A 9 21.70 4.59 -47.52
N ALA A 10 21.91 5.38 -46.46
CA ALA A 10 21.70 4.93 -45.09
C ALA A 10 20.21 5.09 -44.73
N THR A 11 19.52 3.97 -44.60
CA THR A 11 18.12 3.87 -44.18
C THR A 11 17.93 4.28 -42.72
N LEU A 12 16.99 5.19 -42.49
CA LEU A 12 16.47 5.57 -41.17
C LEU A 12 15.79 4.36 -40.50
N THR A 13 16.42 3.79 -39.48
CA THR A 13 15.73 2.91 -38.52
C THR A 13 15.51 3.66 -37.20
N GLY A 14 14.31 4.21 -37.05
CA GLY A 14 13.82 4.70 -35.77
C GLY A 14 13.54 3.52 -34.83
N LEU A 15 14.38 3.35 -33.80
CA LEU A 15 14.08 2.49 -32.66
C LEU A 15 13.21 3.27 -31.67
N SER A 16 11.92 3.33 -31.95
CA SER A 16 10.91 3.64 -30.94
C SER A 16 10.58 2.35 -30.18
N LEU A 17 11.29 2.08 -29.09
CA LEU A 17 10.86 1.11 -28.08
C LEU A 17 10.70 1.84 -26.76
N PHE A 18 9.66 2.67 -26.70
CA PHE A 18 8.97 2.94 -25.45
C PHE A 18 8.40 1.61 -24.96
N GLY A 19 9.19 0.86 -24.20
CA GLY A 19 8.68 -0.18 -23.32
C GLY A 19 7.84 0.50 -22.25
N ILE A 20 6.57 0.77 -22.55
CA ILE A 20 5.61 1.19 -21.55
C ILE A 20 5.41 -0.04 -20.67
N ALA A 21 6.13 -0.09 -19.55
CA ALA A 21 5.76 -0.95 -18.43
C ALA A 21 4.38 -0.47 -17.95
N HIS A 22 3.32 -0.98 -18.58
CA HIS A 22 1.97 -0.88 -18.06
C HIS A 22 1.95 -1.77 -16.81
N ALA A 23 2.31 -1.21 -15.66
CA ALA A 23 2.04 -1.83 -14.38
C ALA A 23 0.51 -1.98 -14.30
N GLN A 24 0.03 -3.19 -14.58
CA GLN A 24 -1.38 -3.51 -14.59
C GLN A 24 -1.92 -3.24 -13.18
N ARG A 25 -2.76 -2.20 -13.03
CA ARG A 25 -3.41 -1.91 -11.75
C ARG A 25 -4.33 -3.08 -11.41
N MET A 26 -3.98 -3.81 -10.37
CA MET A 26 -4.82 -4.88 -9.82
C MET A 26 -6.05 -4.30 -9.13
N SER A 27 -7.18 -4.99 -9.30
CA SER A 27 -8.44 -4.69 -8.66
C SER A 27 -8.49 -5.31 -7.26
N CYS A 28 -8.78 -4.49 -6.26
CA CYS A 28 -9.06 -4.97 -4.91
C CYS A 28 -10.26 -5.93 -4.84
N LEU A 29 -11.20 -5.84 -5.79
CA LEU A 29 -12.40 -6.68 -5.81
C LEU A 29 -12.20 -8.00 -6.56
N LYS A 30 -11.42 -8.00 -7.64
CA LYS A 30 -11.29 -9.16 -8.54
C LYS A 30 -10.01 -9.95 -8.29
N ASP A 31 -8.94 -9.27 -7.88
CA ASP A 31 -7.61 -9.86 -7.84
C ASP A 31 -7.14 -10.17 -6.41
N VAL A 32 -7.97 -9.94 -5.38
CA VAL A 32 -7.64 -10.18 -3.97
C VAL A 32 -8.65 -11.13 -3.33
N THR A 33 -8.16 -12.15 -2.66
CA THR A 33 -8.92 -13.09 -1.83
C THR A 33 -8.68 -12.74 -0.36
N TYR A 34 -9.58 -11.95 0.21
CA TYR A 34 -9.53 -11.58 1.62
C TYR A 34 -9.81 -12.79 2.53
N SER A 35 -9.08 -12.92 3.63
CA SER A 35 -9.39 -13.94 4.64
C SER A 35 -10.74 -13.65 5.31
N GLN A 36 -11.45 -14.71 5.74
CA GLN A 36 -12.71 -14.53 6.45
C GLN A 36 -12.54 -13.77 7.78
N GLU A 37 -11.40 -13.95 8.46
CA GLU A 37 -11.06 -13.18 9.66
C GLU A 37 -10.95 -11.68 9.36
N PHE A 38 -10.41 -11.32 8.20
CA PHE A 38 -10.31 -9.93 7.78
C PHE A 38 -11.69 -9.38 7.39
N LEU A 39 -12.47 -10.13 6.60
CA LEU A 39 -13.80 -9.71 6.16
C LEU A 39 -14.85 -9.66 7.28
N SER A 40 -14.68 -10.42 8.37
CA SER A 40 -15.60 -10.32 9.52
C SER A 40 -15.51 -8.95 10.21
N LYS A 41 -14.36 -8.28 10.10
CA LYS A 41 -14.14 -6.91 10.60
C LYS A 41 -14.33 -5.85 9.53
N PHE A 42 -13.98 -6.18 8.29
CA PHE A 42 -14.03 -5.29 7.13
C PHE A 42 -14.79 -5.93 5.97
N PRO A 43 -16.13 -6.08 6.08
CA PRO A 43 -16.92 -6.77 5.07
C PRO A 43 -16.83 -6.08 3.70
N ASP A 44 -16.66 -4.76 3.68
CA ASP A 44 -16.57 -3.95 2.46
C ASP A 44 -15.13 -3.64 2.04
N ALA A 45 -14.13 -4.37 2.54
CA ALA A 45 -12.73 -4.04 2.28
C ALA A 45 -12.35 -4.00 0.80
N GLY A 46 -12.93 -4.88 -0.02
CA GLY A 46 -12.70 -4.89 -1.46
C GLY A 46 -13.13 -3.56 -2.12
N ALA A 47 -14.25 -2.98 -1.69
CA ALA A 47 -14.77 -1.73 -2.23
C ALA A 47 -13.99 -0.49 -1.75
N ASN A 48 -13.36 -0.59 -0.58
CA ASN A 48 -12.71 0.54 0.10
C ASN A 48 -11.17 0.52 0.03
N CYS A 49 -10.59 -0.54 -0.53
CA CYS A 49 -9.16 -0.66 -0.78
C CYS A 49 -8.67 0.36 -1.82
N GLN A 50 -7.49 0.93 -1.57
CA GLN A 50 -6.91 2.00 -2.38
C GLN A 50 -5.96 1.47 -3.45
N GLU A 51 -5.25 0.39 -3.15
CA GLU A 51 -4.18 -0.13 -4.00
C GLU A 51 -3.88 -1.59 -3.64
N VAL A 52 -3.48 -2.38 -4.62
CA VAL A 52 -2.92 -3.71 -4.41
C VAL A 52 -1.52 -3.76 -5.02
N LYS A 53 -0.56 -4.32 -4.29
CA LYS A 53 0.81 -4.57 -4.77
C LYS A 53 1.17 -6.03 -4.57
N VAL A 54 1.95 -6.59 -5.49
CA VAL A 54 2.62 -7.88 -5.28
C VAL A 54 4.04 -7.60 -4.79
N VAL A 55 4.40 -8.14 -3.63
CA VAL A 55 5.77 -8.08 -3.11
C VAL A 55 6.17 -9.48 -2.70
N ASN A 56 7.28 -9.99 -3.26
CA ASN A 56 7.79 -11.35 -3.02
C ASN A 56 6.74 -12.46 -3.27
N GLY A 57 5.85 -12.26 -4.25
CA GLY A 57 4.79 -13.22 -4.59
C GLY A 57 3.54 -13.15 -3.70
N GLU A 58 3.53 -12.31 -2.66
CA GLU A 58 2.37 -12.07 -1.80
C GLU A 58 1.66 -10.78 -2.20
N LYS A 59 0.32 -10.76 -2.18
CA LYS A 59 -0.46 -9.53 -2.41
C LYS A 59 -0.61 -8.75 -1.12
N TRP A 60 -0.44 -7.45 -1.24
CA TRP A 60 -0.53 -6.46 -0.18
C TRP A 60 -1.55 -5.40 -0.56
N ILE A 61 -2.48 -5.18 0.35
CA ILE A 61 -3.65 -4.35 0.16
C ILE A 61 -3.44 -3.07 0.96
N ARG A 62 -3.61 -1.93 0.30
CA ARG A 62 -3.46 -0.62 0.91
C ARG A 62 -4.81 -0.07 1.34
N PHE A 63 -4.84 0.46 2.56
CA PHE A 63 -5.90 1.34 3.03
C PHE A 63 -5.29 2.64 3.53
N ASN A 64 -6.09 3.70 3.52
CA ASN A 64 -5.78 4.90 4.30
C ASN A 64 -6.56 4.81 5.61
N ALA A 65 -6.03 5.36 6.68
CA ALA A 65 -6.71 5.41 7.98
C ALA A 65 -6.46 6.76 8.64
N GLU A 66 -7.43 7.27 9.39
CA GLU A 66 -7.30 8.47 10.21
C GLU A 66 -6.97 8.06 11.64
N VAL A 67 -5.99 8.73 12.25
CA VAL A 67 -5.61 8.47 13.64
C VAL A 67 -6.62 9.13 14.59
N LYS A 68 -7.28 8.32 15.40
CA LYS A 68 -8.26 8.78 16.40
C LYS A 68 -7.61 9.13 17.71
N HIS A 69 -6.72 8.26 18.17
CA HIS A 69 -6.00 8.41 19.44
C HIS A 69 -4.63 7.78 19.33
N ASN A 70 -3.63 8.40 19.95
CA ASN A 70 -2.29 7.84 20.10
C ASN A 70 -1.74 8.11 21.50
N LYS A 71 -1.70 7.09 22.36
CA LYS A 71 -1.29 7.24 23.76
C LYS A 71 -0.78 5.92 24.33
N ASN A 72 0.24 5.97 25.19
CA ASN A 72 0.77 4.80 25.90
C ASN A 72 1.10 3.63 24.95
N ASP A 73 1.80 3.93 23.86
CA ASP A 73 2.19 2.97 22.82
C ASP A 73 0.99 2.25 22.15
N ARG A 74 -0.18 2.88 22.21
CA ARG A 74 -1.41 2.42 21.55
C ARG A 74 -1.90 3.45 20.58
N ILE A 75 -2.09 3.03 19.33
CA ILE A 75 -2.69 3.85 18.28
C ILE A 75 -4.02 3.27 17.86
N THR A 76 -5.06 4.10 17.86
CA THR A 76 -6.39 3.77 17.35
C THR A 76 -6.61 4.51 16.05
N VAL A 77 -7.03 3.79 15.02
CA VAL A 77 -7.26 4.33 13.69
C VAL A 77 -8.63 3.95 13.16
N ASP A 78 -9.26 4.87 12.43
CA ASP A 78 -10.47 4.63 11.65
C ASP A 78 -10.07 4.41 10.19
N VAL A 79 -10.45 3.27 9.61
CA VAL A 79 -10.12 2.97 8.21
C VAL A 79 -11.00 3.80 7.27
N LEU A 80 -10.39 4.42 6.27
CA LEU A 80 -11.04 5.33 5.34
C LEU A 80 -11.34 4.66 4.00
N ASN A 81 -12.52 4.95 3.45
CA ASN A 81 -12.86 4.63 2.07
C ASN A 81 -12.30 5.65 1.07
N ALA A 82 -12.55 5.42 -0.22
CA ALA A 82 -12.13 6.32 -1.30
C ALA A 82 -12.72 7.74 -1.19
N GLU A 83 -13.84 7.92 -0.49
CA GLU A 83 -14.50 9.20 -0.23
C GLU A 83 -14.06 9.83 1.11
N LYS A 84 -13.02 9.29 1.76
CA LYS A 84 -12.52 9.69 3.08
C LYS A 84 -13.55 9.58 4.21
N ARG A 85 -14.55 8.70 4.06
CA ARG A 85 -15.45 8.32 5.16
C ARG A 85 -14.96 7.07 5.86
N HIS A 86 -15.24 7.01 7.17
CA HIS A 86 -14.85 5.88 8.01
C HIS A 86 -15.75 4.68 7.67
N PHE A 87 -15.19 3.47 7.68
CA PHE A 87 -15.95 2.24 7.52
C PHE A 87 -15.39 1.13 8.42
N GLY A 88 -16.29 0.26 8.90
CA GLY A 88 -15.96 -0.76 9.89
C GLY A 88 -15.70 -0.19 11.27
N ASP A 89 -15.24 -1.05 12.18
CA ASP A 89 -14.91 -0.66 13.55
C ASP A 89 -13.51 -0.04 13.65
N PRO A 90 -13.28 0.90 14.59
CA PRO A 90 -11.95 1.42 14.87
C PRO A 90 -10.99 0.30 15.26
N LEU A 91 -9.75 0.40 14.76
CA LEU A 91 -8.71 -0.57 15.03
C LEU A 91 -7.69 -0.01 16.01
N THR A 92 -7.43 -0.73 17.09
CA THR A 92 -6.40 -0.34 18.07
C THR A 92 -5.20 -1.28 17.99
N PHE A 93 -4.00 -0.71 17.92
CA PHE A 93 -2.75 -1.43 17.85
C PHE A 93 -1.81 -1.00 18.96
N ILE A 94 -1.14 -1.97 19.59
CA ILE A 94 0.04 -1.70 20.41
C ILE A 94 1.24 -1.68 19.48
N TYR A 95 2.13 -0.69 19.66
CA TYR A 95 3.35 -0.59 18.87
C TYR A 95 4.63 -0.60 19.71
N THR A 96 5.74 -0.97 19.08
CA THR A 96 7.06 -0.91 19.70
C THR A 96 7.68 0.49 19.54
N PRO A 97 8.63 0.92 20.38
CA PRO A 97 9.20 2.28 20.29
C PRO A 97 9.89 2.61 18.95
N ASP A 98 10.36 1.60 18.22
CA ASP A 98 10.98 1.72 16.89
C ASP A 98 9.95 1.68 15.74
N ALA A 99 8.66 1.54 16.07
CA ALA A 99 7.60 1.48 15.08
C ALA A 99 7.51 2.77 14.27
N THR A 100 7.23 2.61 12.96
CA THR A 100 7.02 3.75 12.06
C THR A 100 5.72 3.61 11.29
N LEU A 101 5.15 4.74 10.88
CA LEU A 101 4.01 4.80 9.96
C LEU A 101 4.31 5.75 8.81
N THR A 102 3.78 5.42 7.64
CA THR A 102 3.82 6.26 6.46
C THR A 102 2.55 7.10 6.42
N LEU A 103 2.65 8.41 6.42
CA LEU A 103 1.53 9.32 6.18
C LEU A 103 1.09 9.26 4.71
N VAL A 104 -0.17 9.64 4.42
CA VAL A 104 -0.69 9.69 3.03
C VAL A 104 0.13 10.64 2.14
N ASN A 105 0.72 11.69 2.71
CA ASN A 105 1.66 12.59 2.02
C ASN A 105 3.07 11.99 1.79
N LYS A 106 3.24 10.68 2.04
CA LYS A 106 4.48 9.89 1.89
C LYS A 106 5.57 10.17 2.92
N LYS A 107 5.33 11.00 3.94
CA LYS A 107 6.28 11.20 5.03
C LYS A 107 6.25 10.00 5.97
N VAL A 108 7.42 9.44 6.31
CA VAL A 108 7.54 8.43 7.36
C VAL A 108 7.77 9.13 8.70
N LYS A 109 7.03 8.72 9.74
CA LYS A 109 7.19 9.19 11.12
C LYS A 109 7.34 7.99 12.05
N ALA A 110 8.00 8.21 13.19
CA ALA A 110 7.89 7.29 14.32
C ALA A 110 6.44 7.24 14.80
N ALA A 111 5.95 6.07 15.19
CA ALA A 111 4.57 5.87 15.65
C ALA A 111 4.25 6.75 16.86
N SER A 112 5.22 7.00 17.74
CA SER A 112 5.10 7.92 18.88
C SER A 112 4.93 9.40 18.51
N ALA A 113 5.27 9.78 17.28
CA ALA A 113 5.18 11.16 16.76
C ALA A 113 3.97 11.36 15.82
N ILE A 114 3.09 10.38 15.74
CA ILE A 114 1.85 10.46 15.00
C ILE A 114 0.80 11.15 15.87
N GLU A 115 0.10 12.12 15.30
CA GLU A 115 -0.87 12.96 16.01
C GLU A 115 -2.30 12.53 15.68
N GLU A 116 -3.27 12.89 16.53
CA GLU A 116 -4.69 12.72 16.20
C GLU A 116 -5.04 13.55 14.95
N GLY A 117 -5.79 12.95 14.03
CA GLY A 117 -6.12 13.53 12.73
C GLY A 117 -5.07 13.30 11.63
N ASP A 118 -3.90 12.75 11.94
CA ASP A 118 -2.96 12.33 10.90
C ASP A 118 -3.59 11.22 10.03
N GLU A 119 -3.54 11.37 8.70
CA GLU A 119 -3.90 10.30 7.76
C GLU A 119 -2.68 9.42 7.48
N VAL A 120 -2.77 8.14 7.86
CA VAL A 120 -1.72 7.13 7.67
C VAL A 120 -2.08 6.12 6.58
N VAL A 121 -1.05 5.53 6.00
CA VAL A 121 -1.15 4.41 5.07
C VAL A 121 -0.89 3.13 5.84
N ILE A 122 -1.83 2.19 5.72
CA ILE A 122 -1.69 0.85 6.28
C ILE A 122 -1.68 -0.16 5.14
N TRP A 123 -0.74 -1.09 5.20
CA TRP A 123 -0.70 -2.24 4.31
C TRP A 123 -1.12 -3.49 5.06
N VAL A 124 -1.95 -4.33 4.42
CA VAL A 124 -2.40 -5.60 4.96
C VAL A 124 -2.12 -6.70 3.92
N PRO A 125 -1.40 -7.76 4.28
CA PRO A 125 -1.22 -8.91 3.38
C PRO A 125 -2.53 -9.69 3.19
N GLU A 126 -2.73 -10.25 1.98
CA GLU A 126 -3.96 -10.94 1.56
C GLU A 126 -4.44 -12.03 2.52
N HIS A 127 -3.50 -12.74 3.15
CA HIS A 127 -3.80 -13.94 3.96
C HIS A 127 -3.76 -13.73 5.48
N ARG A 128 -3.40 -12.54 5.99
CA ARG A 128 -3.26 -12.32 7.44
C ARG A 128 -3.54 -10.87 7.84
N PHE A 129 -4.13 -10.67 9.01
CA PHE A 129 -4.38 -9.34 9.55
C PHE A 129 -3.11 -8.74 10.16
N GLY A 130 -2.79 -7.49 9.84
CA GLY A 130 -1.72 -6.72 10.49
C GLY A 130 -1.52 -5.37 9.81
N ILE A 131 -0.98 -4.40 10.55
CA ILE A 131 -0.55 -3.11 9.98
C ILE A 131 0.93 -3.16 9.70
N TYR A 132 1.27 -2.72 8.49
CA TYR A 132 2.64 -2.55 8.04
C TYR A 132 2.78 -1.19 7.37
N ALA A 133 3.86 -0.49 7.68
CA ALA A 133 4.17 0.80 7.07
C ALA A 133 4.50 0.67 5.58
N LEU A 134 5.02 -0.50 5.17
CA LEU A 134 5.44 -0.83 3.82
C LEU A 134 5.03 -2.27 3.47
N PRO A 135 4.67 -2.54 2.20
CA PRO A 135 4.38 -3.89 1.76
C PRO A 135 5.67 -4.71 1.67
N GLY A 136 5.58 -6.01 2.01
CA GLY A 136 6.73 -6.93 2.04
C GLY A 136 7.59 -6.84 3.29
N ALA A 137 7.21 -6.01 4.27
CA ALA A 137 7.81 -6.07 5.59
C ALA A 137 7.52 -7.45 6.19
N SER A 138 8.58 -8.17 6.56
CA SER A 138 8.51 -9.57 6.98
C SER A 138 7.71 -9.78 8.27
N GLU A 139 7.55 -8.73 9.08
CA GLU A 139 7.09 -8.86 10.44
C GLU A 139 6.12 -7.73 10.83
N SER A 140 4.95 -8.11 11.36
CA SER A 140 4.02 -7.21 12.07
C SER A 140 4.56 -6.82 13.44
N LYS A 141 5.85 -7.06 13.74
CA LYS A 141 6.42 -6.96 15.09
C LYS A 141 6.28 -5.57 15.70
N GLN A 142 6.14 -4.56 14.86
CA GLN A 142 5.95 -3.18 15.28
C GLN A 142 4.50 -2.83 15.62
N PHE A 143 3.51 -3.63 15.23
CA PHE A 143 2.09 -3.38 15.49
C PHE A 143 1.33 -4.66 15.80
N LYS A 144 0.80 -4.78 17.01
CA LYS A 144 -0.07 -5.87 17.42
C LYS A 144 -1.50 -5.37 17.58
N LEU A 145 -2.44 -5.96 16.86
CA LEU A 145 -3.86 -5.67 17.02
C LEU A 145 -4.31 -6.02 18.44
N VAL A 146 -5.02 -5.10 19.08
CA VAL A 146 -5.76 -5.32 20.31
C VAL A 146 -7.18 -5.68 19.91
N GLN A 147 -7.58 -6.92 20.16
CA GLN A 147 -8.99 -7.29 20.07
C GLN A 147 -9.66 -6.81 21.36
N ASN A 148 -10.65 -5.93 21.24
CA ASN A 148 -11.60 -5.67 22.31
C ASN A 148 -12.69 -6.75 22.29
#